data_AF-A0A3P8M457-F1
#
_entry.id   AF-A0A3P8M457-F1
#
_cell.length_a   1.000
_cell.length_b   1.000
_cell.length_c   1.000
_cell.angle_alpha   90.00
_cell.angle_beta   90.00
_cell.angle_gamma   90.00
#
_symmetry.space_group_name_H-M   'P 1'
#
loop_
_entity.id
_entity.type
_entity.pdbx_description
1 polymer ?
#
loop_
_entity_poly.entity_id
_entity_poly.type
_entity_poly.pdbx_seq_one_letter_code
_entity_poly.pdbx_strand_id
1 'polypeptide(L)'
;MHQTKTGILLANLGTPDAPTPDAVKRYLRQFLSDKRVVDTPRLLWWPLLRGAILPLRSPRVAKLYQAVWMEEGSPLMVYSRQQQQALAARLPENAGGAGDELRFALA
;
A
#
# COMPACT_ATOMS: atom_id res chain seq x y z
N MET A 1 27.62 25.15 11.50
CA MET A 1 27.32 24.25 10.36
C MET A 1 25.89 23.77 10.57
N HIS A 2 24.99 23.95 9.59
CA HIS A 2 23.63 23.42 9.71
C HIS A 2 23.69 21.91 9.52
N GLN A 3 23.25 21.15 10.53
CA GLN A 3 23.15 19.70 10.44
C GLN A 3 21.87 19.37 9.68
N THR A 4 22.00 19.06 8.39
CA THR A 4 20.87 18.70 7.53
C THR A 4 20.36 17.31 7.93
N LYS A 5 19.15 17.29 8.47
CA LYS A 5 18.41 16.05 8.76
C LYS A 5 17.91 15.41 7.47
N THR A 6 17.99 14.08 7.38
CA THR A 6 17.61 13.35 6.16
C THR A 6 16.39 12.50 6.43
N GLY A 7 15.25 12.90 5.84
CA GLY A 7 14.03 12.10 5.86
C GLY A 7 14.04 11.08 4.72
N ILE A 8 13.76 9.81 5.04
CA ILE A 8 13.64 8.73 4.07
C ILE A 8 12.20 8.25 4.04
N LEU A 9 11.60 8.24 2.85
CA LEU A 9 10.24 7.77 2.60
C LEU A 9 10.29 6.50 1.77
N LEU A 10 9.84 5.39 2.37
CA LEU A 10 9.59 4.15 1.65
C LEU A 10 8.11 4.11 1.26
N ALA A 11 7.84 4.07 -0.04
CA ALA A 11 6.50 4.14 -0.60
C ALA A 11 6.20 2.93 -1.49
N ASN A 12 4.99 2.40 -1.39
CA ASN A 12 4.47 1.33 -2.24
C ASN A 12 2.96 1.50 -2.45
N LEU A 13 2.38 0.75 -3.38
CA LEU A 13 0.95 0.77 -3.73
C LEU A 13 0.02 0.26 -2.61
N GLY A 14 0.61 -0.33 -1.57
CA GLY A 14 -0.12 -0.93 -0.47
C GLY A 14 -0.86 -2.21 -0.84
N THR A 15 -1.73 -2.62 0.08
CA THR A 15 -2.29 -3.97 0.13
C THR A 15 -3.53 -3.93 1.03
N PRO A 16 -4.56 -4.75 0.77
CA PRO A 16 -5.71 -4.83 1.66
C PRO A 16 -5.29 -5.20 3.09
N ASP A 17 -6.05 -4.70 4.06
CA ASP A 17 -5.85 -4.95 5.50
C ASP A 17 -6.20 -6.38 5.90
N ALA A 18 -7.04 -7.06 5.13
CA ALA A 18 -7.39 -8.46 5.31
C ALA A 18 -7.64 -9.15 3.95
N PRO A 19 -7.50 -10.47 3.86
CA PRO A 19 -7.79 -11.22 2.64
C PRO A 19 -9.30 -11.53 2.53
N THR A 20 -10.16 -10.56 2.85
CA THR A 20 -11.62 -10.70 2.80
C THR A 20 -12.19 -9.90 1.63
N PRO A 21 -13.34 -10.30 1.07
CA PRO A 21 -13.96 -9.55 -0.03
C PRO A 21 -14.19 -8.07 0.30
N ASP A 22 -14.56 -7.75 1.54
CA ASP A 22 -14.81 -6.36 1.95
C ASP A 22 -13.54 -5.52 2.06
N ALA A 23 -12.47 -6.07 2.63
CA ALA A 23 -11.16 -5.42 2.69
C ALA A 23 -10.60 -5.16 1.29
N VAL A 24 -10.62 -6.18 0.43
CA VAL A 24 -10.23 -6.07 -0.97
C VAL A 24 -11.10 -5.08 -1.73
N LYS A 25 -12.40 -5.03 -1.47
CA LYS A 25 -13.31 -4.05 -2.08
C LYS A 25 -12.99 -2.63 -1.65
N ARG A 26 -12.64 -2.39 -0.37
CA ARG A 26 -12.19 -1.06 0.09
C ARG A 26 -10.91 -0.64 -0.62
N TYR A 27 -9.90 -1.51 -0.63
CA TYR A 27 -8.62 -1.27 -1.31
C TYR A 27 -8.81 -0.99 -2.81
N LEU A 28 -9.47 -1.89 -3.55
CA LEU A 28 -9.70 -1.72 -4.99
C LEU A 28 -10.52 -0.46 -5.29
N ARG A 29 -11.46 -0.07 -4.42
CA ARG A 29 -12.21 1.17 -4.60
C ARG A 29 -11.30 2.38 -4.49
N GLN A 30 -10.39 2.43 -3.52
CA GLN A 30 -9.44 3.54 -3.38
C GLN A 30 -8.49 3.58 -4.58
N PHE A 31 -7.85 2.45 -4.89
CA PHE A 31 -6.88 2.32 -5.97
C PHE A 31 -7.47 2.67 -7.35
N LEU A 32 -8.64 2.09 -7.70
CA LEU A 32 -9.28 2.31 -9.00
C LEU A 32 -10.06 3.62 -9.09
N SER A 33 -10.21 4.38 -7.99
CA SER A 33 -10.80 5.72 -8.06
C SER A 33 -9.77 6.80 -8.41
N ASP A 34 -8.48 6.49 -8.37
CA ASP A 34 -7.42 7.44 -8.72
C ASP A 34 -7.35 7.64 -10.24
N LYS A 35 -7.37 8.92 -10.66
CA LYS A 35 -7.22 9.33 -12.06
C LYS A 35 -5.86 8.98 -12.65
N ARG A 36 -4.83 8.84 -11.80
CA ARG A 36 -3.48 8.43 -12.22
C ARG A 36 -3.42 6.94 -12.56
N VAL A 37 -4.39 6.15 -12.08
CA VAL A 37 -4.50 4.71 -12.35
C VAL A 37 -5.48 4.44 -13.48
N VAL A 38 -6.58 5.21 -13.57
CA VAL A 38 -7.60 5.06 -14.61
C VAL A 38 -7.91 6.40 -15.28
N ASP A 39 -7.64 6.49 -16.59
CA ASP A 39 -7.80 7.71 -17.40
C ASP A 39 -9.20 7.91 -18.01
N THR A 40 -10.18 7.09 -17.58
CA THR A 40 -11.56 7.16 -18.09
C THR A 40 -12.34 8.33 -17.47
N PRO A 41 -13.22 9.03 -18.21
CA PRO A 41 -14.07 10.09 -17.66
C PRO A 41 -14.83 9.63 -16.41
N ARG A 42 -14.74 10.41 -15.31
CA ARG A 42 -15.27 10.03 -13.98
C ARG A 42 -16.75 9.67 -13.99
N LEU A 43 -17.55 10.37 -14.80
CA LEU A 43 -19.00 10.17 -14.87
C LEU A 43 -19.36 8.79 -15.42
N LEU A 44 -18.56 8.27 -16.36
CA LEU A 44 -18.71 6.92 -16.90
C LEU A 44 -18.05 5.87 -15.99
N TRP A 45 -16.89 6.20 -15.42
CA TRP A 45 -16.12 5.27 -14.62
C TRP A 45 -16.76 4.94 -13.27
N TRP A 46 -17.32 5.93 -12.58
CA TRP A 46 -17.89 5.73 -11.24
C TRP A 46 -19.03 4.70 -11.18
N PRO A 47 -20.06 4.75 -12.06
CA PRO A 47 -21.10 3.71 -12.07
C PRO A 47 -20.54 2.35 -12.50
N LEU A 48 -19.60 2.30 -13.45
CA LEU A 48 -18.97 1.05 -13.86
C LEU A 48 -18.16 0.40 -12.73
N LEU A 49 -17.36 1.22 -12.02
CA LEU A 49 -16.55 0.78 -10.90
C LEU A 49 -17.43 0.19 -9.79
N ARG A 50 -18.49 0.89 -9.40
CA ARG A 50 -19.35 0.49 -8.27
C ARG A 50 -20.37 -0.58 -8.63
N GLY A 51 -20.87 -0.56 -9.87
CA GLY A 51 -21.92 -1.46 -10.34
C GLY A 51 -21.41 -2.80 -10.86
N ALA A 52 -20.27 -2.82 -11.56
CA ALA A 52 -19.75 -4.04 -12.17
C ALA A 52 -18.39 -4.45 -11.59
N ILE A 53 -17.40 -3.56 -11.61
CA ILE A 53 -16.01 -3.96 -11.32
C ILE A 53 -15.85 -4.43 -9.88
N LEU A 54 -16.23 -3.62 -8.90
CA LEU A 54 -16.09 -3.98 -7.48
C LEU A 54 -16.88 -5.25 -7.09
N PRO A 55 -18.19 -5.38 -7.38
CA PRO A 55 -18.93 -6.58 -6.96
C PRO A 55 -18.43 -7.87 -7.62
N LEU A 56 -18.01 -7.83 -8.89
CA LEU A 56 -17.53 -9.03 -9.60
C LEU A 56 -16.08 -9.36 -9.25
N ARG A 57 -15.21 -8.35 -9.14
CA ARG A 57 -13.76 -8.54 -9.00
C ARG A 57 -13.34 -8.79 -7.56
N SER A 58 -13.95 -8.12 -6.57
CA SER A 58 -13.51 -8.20 -5.17
C SER A 58 -13.51 -9.63 -4.60
N PRO A 59 -14.56 -10.46 -4.80
CA PRO A 59 -14.54 -11.83 -4.28
C PRO A 59 -13.49 -12.71 -4.93
N ARG A 60 -13.26 -12.52 -6.25
CA ARG A 60 -12.25 -13.28 -7.00
C ARG A 60 -10.84 -12.94 -6.53
N VAL A 61 -10.56 -11.64 -6.37
CA VAL A 61 -9.26 -11.15 -5.92
C VAL A 61 -9.02 -11.51 -4.45
N ALA A 62 -10.04 -11.50 -3.59
CA ALA A 62 -9.91 -11.96 -2.21
C ALA A 62 -9.40 -13.40 -2.11
N LYS A 63 -9.90 -14.33 -2.93
CA LYS A 63 -9.39 -15.71 -2.97
C LYS A 63 -7.90 -15.78 -3.31
N LEU A 64 -7.44 -14.91 -4.21
CA LEU A 64 -6.02 -14.84 -4.57
C LEU A 64 -5.17 -14.31 -3.40
N TYR A 65 -5.65 -13.27 -2.70
CA TYR A 65 -4.99 -12.80 -1.48
C TYR A 65 -4.97 -13.86 -0.38
N GLN A 66 -6.06 -14.62 -0.20
CA GLN A 66 -6.14 -15.72 0.77
C GLN A 66 -5.10 -16.80 0.49
N ALA A 67 -4.90 -17.16 -0.79
CA ALA A 67 -3.98 -18.20 -1.19
C ALA A 67 -2.50 -17.90 -0.86
N VAL A 68 -2.15 -16.62 -0.70
CA VAL A 68 -0.77 -16.17 -0.40
C VAL A 68 -0.67 -15.43 0.93
N TRP A 69 -1.71 -15.47 1.76
CA TRP A 69 -1.73 -14.74 3.02
C TRP A 69 -0.78 -15.39 4.03
N MET A 70 0.01 -14.58 4.72
CA MET A 70 0.93 -15.06 5.78
C MET A 70 0.31 -14.77 7.15
N GLU A 71 0.85 -15.40 8.20
CA GLU A 71 0.35 -15.22 9.57
C GLU A 71 0.41 -13.74 10.00
N GLU A 72 1.46 -13.03 9.58
CA GLU A 72 1.70 -11.63 9.91
C GLU A 72 1.00 -10.64 8.97
N GLY A 73 0.32 -11.12 7.92
CA GLY A 73 -0.44 -10.32 6.96
C GLY A 73 -0.06 -10.57 5.50
N SER A 74 -0.34 -9.59 4.64
CA SER A 74 0.02 -9.72 3.22
C SER A 74 1.54 -9.78 3.03
N PRO A 75 2.07 -10.60 2.10
CA PRO A 75 3.50 -10.66 1.79
C PRO A 75 4.14 -9.31 1.54
N LEU A 76 3.46 -8.43 0.79
CA LEU A 76 3.95 -7.10 0.49
C LEU A 76 4.23 -6.29 1.76
N MET A 77 3.29 -6.31 2.71
CA MET A 77 3.41 -5.60 3.98
C MET A 77 4.56 -6.15 4.82
N VAL A 78 4.62 -7.47 4.96
CA VAL A 78 5.62 -8.15 5.80
C VAL A 78 7.01 -7.88 5.27
N TYR A 79 7.25 -8.09 3.98
CA TYR A 79 8.55 -7.82 3.38
C TYR A 79 8.89 -6.33 3.37
N SER A 80 7.92 -5.44 3.18
CA SER A 80 8.20 -4.00 3.24
C SER A 80 8.63 -3.54 4.64
N ARG A 81 8.02 -4.10 5.70
CA ARG A 81 8.47 -3.84 7.09
C ARG A 81 9.87 -4.39 7.35
N GLN A 82 10.17 -5.58 6.87
CA GLN A 82 11.52 -6.15 6.98
C GLN A 82 12.55 -5.29 6.23
N GLN A 83 12.22 -4.82 5.03
CA GLN A 83 13.06 -3.92 4.25
C GLN A 83 13.27 -2.58 4.97
N GLN A 84 12.22 -2.01 5.55
CA GLN A 84 12.30 -0.80 6.35
C GLN A 84 13.26 -0.97 7.54
N GLN A 85 13.14 -2.06 8.28
CA GLN A 85 14.02 -2.36 9.42
C GLN A 85 15.47 -2.60 8.98
N ALA A 86 15.68 -3.37 7.92
CA ALA A 86 17.01 -3.64 7.38
C ALA A 86 17.69 -2.37 6.84
N LEU A 87 16.91 -1.47 6.24
CA LEU A 87 17.40 -0.17 5.79
C LEU A 87 17.76 0.71 6.99
N ALA A 88 16.89 0.81 8.00
CA ALA A 88 17.15 1.57 9.22
C ALA A 88 18.46 1.13 9.90
N ALA A 89 18.71 -0.17 9.98
CA ALA A 89 19.94 -0.71 10.58
C ALA A 89 21.22 -0.42 9.79
N ARG A 90 21.12 -0.10 8.49
CA ARG A 90 22.27 0.17 7.62
C ARG A 90 22.56 1.66 7.43
N LEU A 91 21.63 2.54 7.83
CA LEU A 91 21.82 3.97 7.70
C LEU A 91 22.78 4.48 8.79
N PRO A 92 23.78 5.30 8.44
CA PRO A 92 24.70 5.86 9.42
C PRO A 92 23.94 6.80 10.37
N GLU A 93 24.36 6.88 11.64
CA GLU A 93 23.74 7.77 12.65
C GLU A 93 23.69 9.24 12.19
N ASN A 94 24.62 9.65 11.33
CA ASN A 94 24.72 11.01 10.78
C ASN A 94 23.78 11.25 9.58
N ALA A 95 23.19 10.21 9.01
CA ALA A 95 22.10 10.27 8.05
C ALA A 95 20.72 9.99 8.70
N GLY A 96 20.69 9.80 10.02
CA GLY A 96 19.51 9.43 10.80
C GLY A 96 19.60 9.90 12.25
N GLY A 97 20.02 11.15 12.48
CA GLY A 97 20.38 11.65 13.80
C GLY A 97 19.16 11.88 14.69
N ALA A 98 18.96 11.01 15.69
CA ALA A 98 18.13 11.15 16.90
C ALA A 98 16.70 11.73 16.79
N GLY A 99 16.22 12.02 15.58
CA GLY A 99 14.91 12.61 15.29
C GLY A 99 14.50 12.49 13.82
N ASP A 100 15.16 11.60 13.06
CA ASP A 100 14.82 11.30 11.67
C ASP A 100 13.87 10.09 11.66
N GLU A 101 12.59 10.38 11.50
CA GLU A 101 11.52 9.40 11.48
C GLU A 101 11.52 8.70 10.11
N LEU A 102 12.06 7.48 10.04
CA LEU A 102 11.87 6.62 8.87
C LEU A 102 10.39 6.28 8.76
N ARG A 103 9.66 7.07 7.97
CA ARG A 103 8.22 6.90 7.77
C ARG A 103 7.97 5.97 6.60
N PHE A 104 7.16 4.97 6.87
CA PHE A 104 6.62 4.09 5.85
C PHE A 104 5.28 4.65 5.39
N ALA A 105 5.16 5.03 4.12
CA ALA A 105 3.89 5.43 3.54
C ALA A 105 3.33 4.29 2.70
N LEU A 106 2.18 3.80 3.13
CA LEU A 106 1.36 2.85 2.38
C LEU A 106 0.18 3.61 1.81
N ALA A 107 -0.02 3.50 0.50
CA ALA A 107 -1.22 3.95 -0.17
C ALA A 107 -2.35 2.91 -0.03
#